data_AF-A0A7W0T1D3-F1
#
_entry.id   AF-A0A7W0T1D3-F1
#
_cell.length_a   1.000
_cell.length_b   1.000
_cell.length_c   1.000
_cell.angle_alpha   90.00
_cell.angle_beta   90.00
_cell.angle_gamma   90.00
#
_symmetry.space_group_name_H-M   'P 1'
#
loop_
_entity.id
_entity.type
_entity.pdbx_description
1 polymer ?
#
loop_
_entity_poly.entity_id
_entity_poly.type
_entity_poly.pdbx_seq_one_letter_code
_entity_poly.pdbx_strand_id
1 'polypeptide(L)'
;MGSDEGMRVVGTIRSIELHTLAARFQHVTPRQVAKIQLDIERATDEEGEELDVENLDGLNFQGPPELVPRFSTGDRVQIVTSPEASLHITSIRPAPLS
;
A
#
# COMPACT_ATOMS: atom_id res chain seq x y z
N MET A 1 -15.53 -11.23 -15.40
CA MET A 1 -14.30 -10.48 -15.71
C MET A 1 -13.73 -10.11 -14.35
N GLY A 2 -12.74 -10.86 -13.86
CA GLY A 2 -12.10 -10.53 -12.58
C GLY A 2 -11.33 -9.23 -12.74
N SER A 3 -11.43 -8.33 -11.78
CA SER A 3 -10.65 -7.10 -11.79
C SER A 3 -9.17 -7.42 -11.59
N ASP A 4 -8.29 -6.80 -12.38
CA ASP A 4 -6.83 -6.85 -12.16
C ASP A 4 -6.39 -6.06 -10.90
N GLU A 5 -7.35 -5.61 -10.09
CA GLU A 5 -7.19 -4.84 -8.86
C GLU A 5 -7.59 -5.72 -7.68
N GLY A 6 -6.72 -5.77 -6.67
CA GLY A 6 -7.04 -6.39 -5.38
C GLY A 6 -7.76 -5.40 -4.46
N MET A 7 -7.40 -5.42 -3.18
CA MET A 7 -8.00 -4.56 -2.16
C MET A 7 -7.78 -3.07 -2.46
N ARG A 8 -8.83 -2.27 -2.25
CA ARG A 8 -8.80 -0.80 -2.30
C ARG A 8 -8.89 -0.25 -0.88
N VAL A 9 -7.96 0.61 -0.49
CA VAL A 9 -7.85 1.13 0.87
C VAL A 9 -7.81 2.65 0.83
N VAL A 10 -8.62 3.30 1.65
CA VAL A 10 -8.54 4.74 1.90
C VAL A 10 -8.10 4.95 3.34
N GLY A 11 -7.09 5.78 3.53
CA GLY A 11 -6.59 6.08 4.85
C GLY A 11 -5.56 7.21 4.85
N THR A 12 -5.12 7.57 6.05
CA THR A 12 -4.09 8.59 6.25
C THR A 12 -2.75 7.91 6.50
N ILE A 13 -1.68 8.38 5.86
CA ILE A 13 -0.34 7.79 6.03
C ILE A 13 0.13 8.05 7.47
N ARG A 14 0.23 6.97 8.25
CA ARG A 14 0.80 6.98 9.60
C ARG A 14 2.32 6.95 9.54
N SER A 15 2.88 6.14 8.64
CA SER A 15 4.33 6.06 8.40
C SER A 15 4.62 5.74 6.94
N ILE A 16 5.72 6.29 6.44
CA ILE A 16 6.27 5.97 5.12
C ILE A 16 7.79 5.95 5.20
N GLU A 17 8.41 4.84 4.80
CA GLU A 17 9.86 4.69 4.88
C GLU A 17 10.42 3.86 3.72
N LEU A 18 11.68 4.13 3.38
CA LEU A 18 12.43 3.36 2.40
C LEU A 18 13.06 2.15 3.08
N HIS A 19 12.64 0.96 2.69
CA HIS A 19 13.17 -0.29 3.23
C HIS A 19 14.06 -0.97 2.20
N THR A 20 15.29 -1.32 2.59
CA THR A 20 16.20 -2.09 1.74
C THR A 20 15.98 -3.57 1.98
N LEU A 21 15.45 -4.27 0.97
CA LEU A 21 15.36 -5.72 0.98
C LEU A 21 16.73 -6.29 0.62
N ALA A 22 17.36 -6.93 1.61
CA ALA A 22 18.64 -7.61 1.41
C ALA A 22 18.50 -8.70 0.33
N ALA A 23 19.49 -8.76 -0.55
CA ALA A 23 19.59 -9.81 -1.53
C ALA A 23 19.85 -11.15 -0.83
N ARG A 24 19.02 -12.16 -1.09
CA ARG A 24 19.20 -13.52 -0.55
C ARG A 24 20.33 -14.30 -1.26
N PHE A 25 20.83 -13.79 -2.39
CA PHE A 25 21.85 -14.43 -3.20
C PHE A 25 22.95 -13.43 -3.56
N GLN A 26 24.20 -13.91 -3.64
CA GLN A 26 25.41 -13.10 -3.80
C GLN A 26 25.49 -12.27 -5.10
N HIS A 27 24.57 -12.47 -6.05
CA HIS A 27 24.55 -11.76 -7.35
C HIS A 27 23.26 -10.99 -7.62
N VAL A 28 22.37 -10.87 -6.62
CA VAL A 28 21.14 -10.08 -6.76
C VAL A 28 21.39 -8.71 -6.15
N THR A 29 21.05 -7.65 -6.88
CA THR A 29 21.11 -6.28 -6.33
C THR A 29 20.04 -6.14 -5.25
N PRO A 30 20.38 -5.64 -4.04
CA PRO A 30 19.38 -5.28 -3.04
C PRO A 30 18.33 -4.36 -3.65
N ARG A 31 17.06 -4.64 -3.41
CA ARG A 31 15.95 -3.82 -3.91
C ARG A 31 15.45 -2.91 -2.79
N GLN A 32 15.20 -1.65 -3.11
CA GLN A 32 14.49 -0.75 -2.21
C GLN A 32 12.99 -0.80 -2.49
N VAL A 33 12.19 -0.80 -1.43
CA VAL A 33 10.74 -0.72 -1.46
C VAL A 33 10.28 0.35 -0.50
N ALA A 34 9.21 1.06 -0.84
CA ALA A 34 8.52 1.90 0.12
C ALA A 34 7.63 1.02 1.00
N LYS A 35 7.72 1.16 2.33
CA LYS A 35 6.75 0.61 3.27
C LYS A 35 5.85 1.73 3.76
N ILE A 36 4.54 1.52 3.69
CA ILE A 36 3.52 2.49 4.08
C ILE A 36 2.59 1.82 5.08
N GLN A 37 2.38 2.48 6.22
CA GLN A 37 1.30 2.14 7.15
C GLN A 37 0.23 3.23 7.09
N LEU A 38 -1.02 2.81 7.15
CA LEU A 38 -2.17 3.71 7.11
C LEU A 38 -2.96 3.63 8.41
N ASP A 39 -3.47 4.77 8.84
CA ASP A 39 -4.71 4.84 9.61
C ASP A 39 -5.86 4.61 8.62
N ILE A 40 -6.36 3.38 8.55
CA ILE A 40 -7.35 2.97 7.54
C ILE A 40 -8.73 3.49 7.94
N GLU A 41 -9.36 4.22 7.01
CA GLU A 41 -10.73 4.72 7.15
C GLU A 41 -11.74 3.77 6.50
N ARG A 42 -11.38 3.21 5.34
CA ARG A 42 -12.23 2.31 4.55
C ARG A 42 -11.37 1.32 3.79
N ALA A 43 -11.84 0.09 3.66
CA ALA A 43 -11.23 -0.91 2.80
C ALA A 43 -12.33 -1.71 2.10
N THR A 44 -12.09 -2.05 0.83
CA THR A 44 -12.94 -2.96 0.07
C THR A 44 -12.07 -4.02 -0.60
N ASP A 45 -12.60 -5.22 -0.79
CA ASP A 45 -11.93 -6.26 -1.57
C ASP A 45 -12.00 -5.99 -3.10
N GLU A 46 -11.62 -7.00 -3.88
CA GLU A 46 -11.64 -6.96 -5.34
C GLU A 46 -13.06 -6.84 -5.92
N GLU A 47 -14.04 -7.47 -5.25
CA GLU A 47 -15.46 -7.43 -5.61
C GLU A 47 -16.14 -6.12 -5.18
N GLY A 48 -15.48 -5.36 -4.31
CA GLY A 48 -15.98 -4.09 -3.77
C GLY A 48 -16.74 -4.25 -2.45
N GLU A 49 -16.71 -5.44 -1.86
CA GLU A 49 -17.31 -5.70 -0.56
C GLU A 49 -16.47 -5.05 0.55
N GLU A 50 -17.15 -4.50 1.55
CA GLU A 50 -16.48 -3.81 2.66
C GLU A 50 -15.70 -4.81 3.52
N LEU A 51 -14.45 -4.46 3.80
CA LEU A 51 -13.58 -5.19 4.71
C LEU A 51 -13.56 -4.51 6.06
N ASP A 52 -13.53 -5.33 7.11
CA ASP A 52 -13.36 -4.84 8.48
C ASP A 52 -11.94 -4.28 8.65
N VAL A 53 -11.88 -2.96 8.87
CA VAL A 53 -10.64 -2.20 8.99
C VAL A 53 -9.82 -2.58 10.22
N GLU A 54 -10.44 -3.12 11.28
CA GLU A 54 -9.73 -3.58 12.48
C GLU A 54 -8.81 -4.76 12.16
N ASN A 55 -9.19 -5.60 11.19
CA ASN A 55 -8.36 -6.72 10.72
C ASN A 55 -7.18 -6.26 9.84
N LEU A 56 -7.13 -4.98 9.48
CA LEU A 56 -6.12 -4.40 8.60
C LEU A 56 -5.17 -3.42 9.32
N ASP A 57 -5.37 -3.17 10.62
CA ASP A 57 -4.50 -2.29 11.39
C ASP A 57 -3.07 -2.83 11.48
N GLY A 58 -2.10 -1.92 11.42
CA GLY A 58 -0.68 -2.25 11.49
C GLY A 58 -0.09 -2.92 10.24
N LEU A 59 -0.89 -3.18 9.19
CA LEU A 59 -0.39 -3.73 7.93
C LEU A 59 0.61 -2.77 7.24
N ASN A 60 1.61 -3.37 6.61
CA ASN A 60 2.62 -2.66 5.84
C ASN A 60 2.38 -2.88 4.35
N PHE A 61 1.85 -1.86 3.69
CA PHE A 61 1.73 -1.82 2.24
C PHE A 61 3.11 -1.58 1.63
N GLN A 62 3.41 -2.29 0.56
CA GLN A 62 4.70 -2.26 -0.11
C GLN A 62 4.56 -1.71 -1.51
N GLY A 63 5.25 -0.62 -1.79
CA GLY A 63 5.24 0.03 -3.09
C GLY A 63 6.64 0.26 -3.66
N PRO A 64 6.72 0.85 -4.85
CA PRO A 64 8.00 1.23 -5.44
C PRO A 64 8.67 2.35 -4.60
N PRO A 65 10.01 2.43 -4.58
CA PRO A 65 10.75 3.34 -3.69
C PRO A 65 10.46 4.83 -3.94
N GLU A 66 10.01 5.18 -5.14
CA GLU A 66 9.67 6.55 -5.56
C GLU A 66 8.46 7.13 -4.81
N LEU A 67 7.76 6.32 -3.98
CA LEU A 67 6.70 6.84 -3.12
C LEU A 67 7.23 7.67 -1.94
N VAL A 68 8.41 7.35 -1.41
CA VAL A 68 9.01 8.00 -0.21
C VAL A 68 9.33 9.49 -0.41
N PRO A 69 9.66 10.00 -1.61
CA PRO A 69 9.69 11.45 -1.86
C PRO A 69 8.36 12.07 -2.31
N ARG A 70 7.35 11.27 -2.65
CA ARG A 70 6.09 11.76 -3.27
C ARG A 70 4.95 11.92 -2.29
N PHE A 71 4.97 11.15 -1.21
CA PHE A 71 3.96 11.15 -0.16
C PHE A 71 4.64 11.29 1.20
N SER A 72 3.91 11.84 2.15
CA SER A 72 4.38 12.12 3.50
C SER A 72 3.39 11.61 4.54
N THR A 73 3.87 11.43 5.77
CA THR A 73 3.00 11.20 6.93
C THR A 73 1.96 12.32 7.05
N GLY A 74 0.71 11.94 7.28
CA GLY A 74 -0.44 12.84 7.33
C GLY A 74 -1.16 13.01 5.98
N ASP A 75 -0.59 12.53 4.87
CA ASP A 75 -1.29 12.55 3.58
C ASP A 75 -2.43 11.54 3.58
N ARG A 76 -3.62 11.97 3.15
CA ARG A 76 -4.76 11.09 2.95
C ARG A 76 -4.73 10.53 1.53
N VAL A 77 -4.69 9.20 1.42
CA VAL A 77 -4.47 8.50 0.15
C VAL A 77 -5.49 7.40 -0.09
N GLN A 78 -5.70 7.11 -1.36
CA GLN A 78 -6.34 5.88 -1.82
C GLN A 78 -5.25 4.98 -2.42
N ILE A 79 -5.14 3.76 -1.90
CA ILE A 79 -4.28 2.69 -2.37
C ILE A 79 -5.11 1.63 -3.09
N VAL A 80 -4.57 1.08 -4.17
CA VAL A 80 -5.03 -0.16 -4.79
C VAL A 80 -3.89 -1.16 -4.72
N THR A 81 -4.21 -2.39 -4.34
CA THR A 81 -3.25 -3.48 -4.20
C THR A 81 -3.36 -4.50 -5.34
N SER A 82 -2.36 -5.38 -5.45
CA SER A 82 -2.40 -6.52 -6.37
C SER A 82 -3.26 -7.65 -5.78
N PRO A 83 -4.08 -8.35 -6.59
CA PRO A 83 -4.85 -9.50 -6.12
C PRO A 83 -3.95 -10.69 -5.71
N GLU A 84 -2.81 -10.88 -6.38
CA GLU A 84 -1.86 -11.97 -6.09
C GLU A 84 -0.99 -11.72 -4.85
N ALA A 85 -0.85 -10.45 -4.48
CA ALA A 85 -0.07 -10.02 -3.33
C ALA A 85 -0.78 -8.83 -2.68
N SER A 86 -1.73 -9.13 -1.79
CA SER A 86 -2.72 -8.19 -1.23
C SER A 86 -2.16 -6.96 -0.52
N LEU A 87 -0.83 -6.89 -0.29
CA LEU A 87 -0.14 -5.74 0.30
C LEU A 87 0.75 -4.98 -0.68
N HIS A 88 0.93 -5.47 -1.91
CA HIS A 88 1.69 -4.77 -2.94
C HIS A 88 0.84 -3.68 -3.59
N ILE A 89 1.30 -2.43 -3.50
CA ILE A 89 0.66 -1.26 -4.08
C ILE A 89 0.86 -1.29 -5.59
N THR A 90 -0.25 -1.38 -6.33
CA THR A 90 -0.28 -1.20 -7.79
C THR A 90 -0.59 0.26 -8.14
N SER A 91 -1.34 0.96 -7.29
CA SER A 91 -1.67 2.38 -7.47
C SER A 91 -1.82 3.09 -6.14
N ILE A 92 -1.37 4.34 -6.07
CA ILE A 92 -1.57 5.25 -4.94
C ILE A 92 -1.79 6.66 -5.45
N ARG A 93 -2.79 7.34 -4.89
CA ARG A 93 -3.15 8.73 -5.24
C ARG A 93 -3.71 9.45 -4.02
N PRO A 94 -3.64 10.80 -3.96
CA PRO A 94 -4.40 11.55 -2.96
C PRO A 94 -5.88 11.15 -2.99
N ALA A 95 -6.46 10.89 -1.83
CA ALA A 95 -7.87 10.58 -1.75
C ALA A 95 -8.69 11.87 -2.01
N PRO A 96 -9.78 11.81 -2.79
CA PRO A 96 -10.63 12.98 -3.00
C PRO A 96 -11.13 13.53 -1.67
N LEU A 97 -11.08 14.87 -1.55
CA LEU A 97 -11.80 15.59 -0.51
C LEU A 97 -13.29 15.35 -0.76
N SER A 98 -13.92 14.65 0.17
CA SER A 98 -15.35 14.31 0.09
C SER A 98 -16.23 15.55 0.14
#